data_AF-A0A1G5B9X7-F1
#
_entry.id   AF-A0A1G5B9X7-F1
#
_cell.length_a   1.000
_cell.length_b   1.000
_cell.length_c   1.000
_cell.angle_alpha   90.00
_cell.angle_beta   90.00
_cell.angle_gamma   90.00
#
_symmetry.space_group_name_H-M   'P 1'
#
loop_
_entity.id
_entity.type
_entity.pdbx_description
1 polymer ?
#
loop_
_entity_poly.entity_id
_entity_poly.type
_entity_poly.pdbx_seq_one_letter_code
_entity_poly.pdbx_strand_id
1 'polypeptide(L)'
;MKSRFVLIALAFMAASCVSTKSTLKNVDDNAPAPQLKDGAFVITQTAPDNQYGYDPDYPINVFYLNTKDDKINQQRFLNALAGPNGEHLVYNKVETCCPFPTKRNSMGVGLLDIYQITWQGNPTPIRLYFNIHEKGALMVPVGLTLKKP
;
A
#
# COMPACT_ATOMS: atom_id res chain seq x y z
N MET A 1 6.81 46.61 29.09
CA MET A 1 7.62 45.75 28.20
C MET A 1 7.43 44.24 28.44
N LYS A 2 7.16 43.74 29.66
CA LYS A 2 6.96 42.29 29.92
C LYS A 2 5.71 41.66 29.26
N SER A 3 4.60 42.39 29.16
CA SER A 3 3.35 41.88 28.58
C SER A 3 3.37 41.70 27.04
N ARG A 4 4.19 42.48 26.31
CA ARG A 4 4.31 42.35 24.84
C ARG A 4 5.16 41.15 24.40
N PHE A 5 6.08 40.69 25.24
CA PHE A 5 6.89 39.49 24.97
C PHE A 5 6.08 38.19 25.10
N VAL A 6 5.07 38.15 25.98
CA VAL A 6 4.19 36.99 26.15
C VAL A 6 3.29 36.77 24.92
N LEU A 7 2.82 37.85 24.29
CA LEU A 7 1.99 37.78 23.08
C LEU A 7 2.76 37.29 21.84
N ILE A 8 4.06 37.55 21.75
CA ILE A 8 4.91 37.08 20.65
C ILE A 8 5.26 35.59 20.82
N ALA A 9 5.49 35.13 22.06
CA ALA A 9 5.76 33.72 22.34
C ALA A 9 4.52 32.81 22.11
N LEU A 10 3.30 33.32 22.32
CA LEU A 10 2.07 32.57 22.05
C LEU A 10 1.78 32.40 20.54
N ALA A 11 2.24 33.32 19.70
CA ALA A 11 2.01 33.28 18.25
C ALA A 11 2.85 32.21 17.53
N PHE A 12 3.99 31.80 18.09
CA PHE A 12 4.86 30.79 17.47
C PHE A 12 4.38 29.35 17.64
N MET A 13 3.44 29.07 18.55
CA MET A 13 2.93 27.69 18.77
C MET A 13 1.82 27.26 17.80
N ALA A 14 1.29 28.16 16.97
CA ALA A 14 0.15 27.88 16.10
C ALA A 14 0.50 27.41 14.68
N ALA A 15 1.78 27.17 14.37
CA ALA A 15 2.24 26.84 13.02
C ALA A 15 2.80 25.41 12.88
N SER A 16 2.25 24.41 13.57
CA SER A 16 2.48 23.01 13.18
C SER A 16 1.55 22.64 12.02
N CYS A 17 1.96 22.99 10.80
CA CYS A 17 1.37 22.37 9.60
C CYS A 17 1.80 20.90 9.57
N VAL A 18 0.99 20.00 10.13
CA VAL A 18 1.14 18.57 9.85
C VAL A 18 0.82 18.39 8.37
N SER A 19 1.85 18.11 7.57
CA SER A 19 1.71 17.87 6.14
C SER A 19 0.75 16.70 5.92
N THR A 20 -0.36 16.95 5.23
CA THR A 20 -1.29 15.90 4.78
C THR A 20 -0.82 15.22 3.49
N LYS A 21 0.41 15.50 3.05
CA LYS A 21 1.03 14.82 1.92
C LYS A 21 1.42 13.42 2.39
N SER A 22 1.02 12.41 1.61
CA SER A 22 1.42 11.02 1.88
C SER A 22 2.94 10.89 1.93
N THR A 23 3.42 10.08 2.87
CA THR A 23 4.83 9.70 3.00
C THR A 23 5.21 8.54 2.08
N LEU A 24 4.20 7.84 1.53
CA LEU A 24 4.41 6.78 0.56
C LEU A 24 5.01 7.35 -0.74
N LYS A 25 6.01 6.68 -1.28
CA LYS A 25 6.83 7.17 -2.40
C LYS A 25 6.30 6.76 -3.77
N ASN A 26 5.32 5.85 -3.82
CA ASN A 26 4.75 5.29 -5.06
C ASN A 26 3.24 5.54 -5.22
N VAL A 27 2.72 6.59 -4.57
CA VAL A 27 1.35 7.06 -4.78
C VAL A 27 1.28 7.82 -6.10
N ASP A 28 0.31 7.44 -6.95
CA ASP A 28 0.04 8.09 -8.24
C ASP A 28 -1.47 8.19 -8.47
N ASP A 29 -2.00 9.42 -8.33
CA ASP A 29 -3.42 9.70 -8.54
C ASP A 29 -3.87 9.55 -10.00
N ASN A 30 -2.93 9.59 -10.95
CA ASN A 30 -3.16 9.45 -12.38
C ASN A 30 -3.06 7.99 -12.84
N ALA A 31 -2.65 7.06 -11.96
CA ALA A 31 -2.60 5.65 -12.30
C ALA A 31 -3.98 5.16 -12.77
N PRO A 32 -4.03 4.32 -13.83
CA PRO A 32 -5.27 3.78 -14.33
C PRO A 32 -5.98 2.99 -13.23
N ALA A 33 -7.32 3.08 -13.19
CA ALA A 33 -8.10 2.28 -12.26
C ALA A 33 -7.83 0.78 -12.52
N PRO A 34 -7.62 -0.03 -11.47
CA PRO A 34 -7.49 -1.48 -11.62
C PRO A 34 -8.65 -2.08 -12.41
N GLN A 35 -8.37 -3.07 -13.26
CA GLN A 35 -9.38 -3.86 -13.96
C GLN A 35 -9.53 -5.23 -13.30
N LEU A 36 -10.71 -5.82 -13.41
CA LEU A 36 -11.00 -7.15 -12.88
C LEU A 36 -11.21 -8.17 -13.99
N LYS A 37 -10.64 -9.36 -13.79
CA LYS A 37 -10.93 -10.56 -14.59
C LYS A 37 -10.98 -11.76 -13.65
N ASP A 38 -12.07 -12.52 -13.72
CA ASP A 38 -12.28 -13.75 -12.92
C ASP A 38 -12.04 -13.57 -11.41
N GLY A 39 -12.41 -12.39 -10.88
CA GLY A 39 -12.27 -12.07 -9.45
C GLY A 39 -10.86 -11.66 -9.00
N ALA A 40 -9.90 -11.49 -9.91
CA ALA A 40 -8.55 -11.00 -9.64
C ALA A 40 -8.25 -9.71 -10.42
N PHE A 41 -7.23 -8.95 -10.00
CA PHE A 41 -6.79 -7.77 -10.74
C PHE A 41 -6.00 -8.15 -12.00
N VAL A 42 -6.22 -7.41 -13.07
CA VAL A 42 -5.40 -7.50 -14.29
C VAL A 42 -4.13 -6.68 -14.09
N ILE A 43 -2.98 -7.35 -14.08
CA ILE A 43 -1.65 -6.75 -13.89
C ILE A 43 -0.83 -7.03 -15.16
N THR A 44 -0.22 -6.01 -15.74
CA THR A 44 0.48 -6.12 -17.04
C THR A 44 1.96 -5.73 -16.98
N GLN A 45 2.44 -5.28 -15.81
CA GLN A 45 3.79 -4.77 -15.62
C GLN A 45 4.47 -5.48 -14.46
N THR A 46 5.79 -5.55 -14.52
CA THR A 46 6.64 -6.06 -13.42
C THR A 46 7.34 -4.88 -12.77
N ALA A 47 7.51 -4.94 -11.45
CA ALA A 47 8.22 -3.90 -10.72
C ALA A 47 9.69 -3.82 -11.18
N PRO A 48 10.26 -2.62 -11.33
CA PRO A 48 11.63 -2.44 -11.82
C PRO A 48 12.68 -2.76 -10.74
N ASP A 49 12.28 -2.79 -9.46
CA ASP A 49 13.16 -3.01 -8.32
C ASP A 49 12.48 -3.87 -7.24
N ASN A 50 13.25 -4.22 -6.21
CA ASN A 50 12.82 -5.04 -5.09
C ASN A 50 12.13 -4.25 -3.96
N GLN A 51 11.84 -2.95 -4.13
CA GLN A 51 11.16 -2.17 -3.10
C GLN A 51 9.65 -2.34 -3.18
N TYR A 52 9.10 -2.42 -4.40
CA TYR A 52 7.66 -2.49 -4.62
C TYR A 52 7.01 -3.67 -3.89
N GLY A 53 6.16 -3.35 -2.92
CA GLY A 53 5.45 -4.28 -2.05
C GLY A 53 6.27 -4.83 -0.88
N TYR A 54 7.61 -4.78 -0.92
CA TYR A 54 8.46 -5.29 0.17
C TYR A 54 8.92 -4.20 1.15
N ASP A 55 8.91 -2.94 0.71
CA ASP A 55 9.24 -1.78 1.54
C ASP A 55 7.95 -1.04 1.95
N PRO A 56 7.76 -0.69 3.23
CA PRO A 56 6.59 0.06 3.69
C PRO A 56 6.45 1.46 3.03
N ASP A 57 7.52 2.07 2.50
CA ASP A 57 7.43 3.32 1.74
C ASP A 57 6.95 3.09 0.29
N TYR A 58 6.97 1.85 -0.20
CA TYR A 58 6.55 1.46 -1.54
C TYR A 58 5.49 0.33 -1.51
N PRO A 59 4.38 0.48 -0.78
CA PRO A 59 3.38 -0.57 -0.65
C PRO A 59 2.64 -0.79 -1.96
N ILE A 60 1.93 -1.92 -2.06
CA ILE A 60 1.02 -2.18 -3.17
C ILE A 60 -0.26 -1.36 -2.93
N ASN A 61 -0.43 -0.33 -3.75
CA ASN A 61 -1.57 0.60 -3.69
C ASN A 61 -2.78 0.00 -4.42
N VAL A 62 -3.66 -0.69 -3.67
CA VAL A 62 -4.79 -1.48 -4.20
C VAL A 62 -6.14 -0.75 -4.16
N PHE A 63 -6.14 0.58 -4.12
CA PHE A 63 -7.40 1.33 -4.15
C PHE A 63 -8.21 1.01 -5.42
N TYR A 64 -9.43 0.54 -5.22
CA TYR A 64 -10.37 0.24 -6.31
C TYR A 64 -11.81 0.56 -5.89
N LEU A 65 -12.39 1.56 -6.56
CA LEU A 65 -13.73 2.15 -6.32
C LEU A 65 -13.90 2.81 -4.95
N ASN A 66 -13.69 2.09 -3.85
CA ASN A 66 -13.81 2.57 -2.48
C ASN A 66 -13.02 1.67 -1.50
N THR A 67 -13.01 2.04 -0.23
CA THR A 67 -12.30 1.35 0.85
C THR A 67 -13.23 0.67 1.86
N LYS A 68 -14.47 0.31 1.47
CA LYS A 68 -15.46 -0.28 2.40
C LYS A 68 -15.11 -1.71 2.82
N ASP A 69 -14.49 -2.46 1.91
CA ASP A 69 -13.96 -3.79 2.19
C ASP A 69 -12.43 -3.69 2.17
N ASP A 70 -11.84 -3.84 3.35
CA ASP A 70 -10.42 -3.67 3.61
C ASP A 70 -9.60 -4.91 3.26
N LYS A 71 -10.19 -5.96 2.67
CA LYS A 71 -9.49 -7.22 2.35
C LYS A 71 -9.62 -7.64 0.90
N ILE A 72 -10.76 -7.35 0.27
CA ILE A 72 -11.09 -7.90 -1.05
C ILE A 72 -10.08 -7.47 -2.13
N ASN A 73 -9.55 -6.25 -2.07
CA ASN A 73 -8.63 -5.75 -3.08
C ASN A 73 -7.21 -6.33 -2.92
N GLN A 74 -6.76 -6.56 -1.69
CA GLN A 74 -5.53 -7.30 -1.42
C GLN A 74 -5.65 -8.73 -1.92
N GLN A 75 -6.78 -9.39 -1.66
CA GLN A 75 -7.05 -10.75 -2.17
C GLN A 75 -7.10 -10.78 -3.70
N ARG A 76 -7.76 -9.82 -4.34
CA ARG A 76 -7.80 -9.68 -5.80
C ARG A 76 -6.40 -9.54 -6.40
N PHE A 77 -5.54 -8.76 -5.75
CA PHE A 77 -4.15 -8.61 -6.16
C PHE A 77 -3.37 -9.93 -5.99
N LEU A 78 -3.43 -10.54 -4.80
CA LEU A 78 -2.69 -11.78 -4.50
C LEU A 78 -3.16 -12.96 -5.35
N ASN A 79 -4.45 -13.04 -5.69
CA ASN A 79 -5.01 -14.08 -6.56
C ASN A 79 -4.56 -13.95 -8.02
N ALA A 80 -4.05 -12.78 -8.44
CA ALA A 80 -3.45 -12.58 -9.75
C ALA A 80 -1.99 -13.08 -9.82
N LEU A 81 -1.39 -13.41 -8.68
CA LEU A 81 0.03 -13.76 -8.57
C LEU A 81 0.26 -15.25 -8.36
N ALA A 82 1.47 -15.67 -8.68
CA ALA A 82 2.02 -16.99 -8.45
C ALA A 82 3.48 -16.87 -7.97
N GLY A 83 4.04 -17.96 -7.45
CA GLY A 83 5.45 -18.03 -7.10
C GLY A 83 6.37 -17.87 -8.32
N PRO A 84 7.70 -17.85 -8.12
CA PRO A 84 8.67 -17.63 -9.20
C PRO A 84 8.57 -18.64 -10.36
N ASN A 85 8.09 -19.85 -10.11
CA ASN A 85 7.90 -20.90 -11.12
C ASN A 85 6.41 -21.20 -11.40
N GLY A 86 5.50 -20.32 -10.96
CA GLY A 86 4.05 -20.49 -11.15
C GLY A 86 3.36 -21.23 -10.00
N GLU A 87 3.99 -21.33 -8.83
CA GLU A 87 3.44 -22.01 -7.66
C GLU A 87 2.21 -21.29 -7.10
N HIS A 88 1.28 -22.06 -6.52
CA HIS A 88 0.12 -21.51 -5.83
C HIS A 88 0.54 -20.77 -4.55
N LEU A 89 0.14 -19.51 -4.44
CA LEU A 89 0.39 -18.70 -3.25
C LEU A 89 -0.61 -19.03 -2.15
N VAL A 90 -0.11 -19.20 -0.94
CA VAL A 90 -0.89 -19.20 0.29
C VAL A 90 -0.55 -17.91 1.03
N TYR A 91 -1.57 -17.22 1.52
CA TYR A 91 -1.37 -15.92 2.15
C TYR A 91 -2.30 -15.69 3.32
N ASN A 92 -1.81 -14.92 4.29
CA ASN A 92 -2.58 -14.48 5.43
C ASN A 92 -2.15 -13.07 5.86
N LYS A 93 -3.12 -12.24 6.24
CA LYS A 93 -2.84 -10.95 6.90
C LYS A 93 -2.24 -11.25 8.27
N VAL A 94 -1.06 -10.72 8.56
CA VAL A 94 -0.33 -10.94 9.81
C VAL A 94 -0.37 -9.72 10.73
N GLU A 95 -0.46 -8.53 10.15
CA GLU A 95 -0.40 -7.28 10.91
C GLU A 95 -1.08 -6.15 10.14
N THR A 96 -1.58 -5.17 10.87
CA THR A 96 -1.95 -3.86 10.35
C THR A 96 -1.03 -2.86 11.03
N CYS A 97 -0.20 -2.16 10.26
CA CYS A 97 0.87 -1.33 10.78
C CYS A 97 0.91 0.04 10.10
N CYS A 98 2.00 0.74 10.39
CA CYS A 98 2.59 1.74 9.52
C CYS A 98 1.61 2.87 9.18
N PRO A 99 1.36 3.78 10.13
CA PRO A 99 0.56 4.95 9.87
C PRO A 99 1.22 5.83 8.81
N PHE A 100 0.43 6.27 7.83
CA PHE A 100 0.85 7.25 6.83
C PHE A 100 -0.24 8.33 6.65
N PRO A 101 0.12 9.59 6.36
CA PRO A 101 -0.87 10.63 6.09
C PRO A 101 -1.65 10.35 4.79
N THR A 102 -2.96 10.53 4.79
CA THR A 102 -3.80 10.39 3.59
C THR A 102 -4.92 11.42 3.57
N LYS A 103 -5.34 11.84 2.37
CA LYS A 103 -6.54 12.69 2.18
C LYS A 103 -7.78 11.88 1.80
N ARG A 104 -7.66 10.56 1.69
CA ARG A 104 -8.70 9.66 1.17
C ARG A 104 -9.65 9.13 2.25
N ASN A 105 -9.47 9.55 3.51
CA ASN A 105 -10.38 9.26 4.62
C ASN A 105 -10.55 10.48 5.54
N SER A 106 -11.56 10.45 6.41
CA SER A 106 -11.88 11.56 7.32
C SER A 106 -10.89 11.74 8.47
N MET A 107 -10.13 10.70 8.83
CA MET A 107 -9.16 10.73 9.93
C MET A 107 -7.82 11.34 9.53
N GLY A 108 -7.54 11.46 8.22
CA GLY A 108 -6.27 11.98 7.72
C GLY A 108 -5.10 11.00 7.81
N VAL A 109 -5.34 9.77 8.29
CA VAL A 109 -4.32 8.74 8.55
C VAL A 109 -4.79 7.40 7.99
N GLY A 110 -3.96 6.77 7.18
CA GLY A 110 -4.13 5.40 6.70
C GLY A 110 -3.17 4.45 7.43
N LEU A 111 -3.48 3.16 7.41
CA LEU A 111 -2.60 2.10 7.90
C LEU A 111 -2.30 1.13 6.75
N LEU A 112 -1.10 0.57 6.76
CA LEU A 112 -0.72 -0.50 5.85
C LEU A 112 -1.13 -1.86 6.40
N ASP A 113 -1.52 -2.75 5.50
CA ASP A 113 -1.74 -4.15 5.82
C ASP A 113 -0.51 -4.97 5.43
N ILE A 114 -0.02 -5.80 6.34
CA ILE A 114 1.06 -6.73 6.06
C ILE A 114 0.48 -8.12 5.84
N TYR A 115 0.75 -8.67 4.67
CA TYR A 115 0.45 -10.06 4.33
C TYR A 115 1.72 -10.88 4.31
N GLN A 116 1.67 -12.05 4.93
CA GLN A 116 2.68 -13.07 4.77
C GLN A 116 2.28 -13.99 3.62
N ILE A 117 3.20 -14.22 2.68
CA ILE A 117 2.99 -15.02 1.47
C ILE A 117 3.95 -16.20 1.47
N THR A 118 3.43 -17.39 1.19
CA THR A 118 4.19 -18.64 1.07
C THR A 118 3.77 -19.39 -0.19
N TRP A 119 4.61 -20.31 -0.63
CA TRP A 119 4.31 -21.27 -1.70
C TRP A 119 5.16 -22.52 -1.49
N GLN A 120 4.82 -23.59 -2.20
CA GLN A 120 5.57 -24.84 -2.12
C GLN A 120 7.04 -24.63 -2.52
N GLY A 121 7.97 -25.08 -1.69
CA GLY A 121 9.41 -24.91 -1.94
C GLY A 121 9.98 -23.56 -1.52
N ASN A 122 9.18 -22.64 -0.97
CA ASN A 122 9.69 -21.43 -0.35
C ASN A 122 10.12 -21.69 1.10
N PRO A 123 11.42 -21.63 1.44
CA PRO A 123 11.88 -21.88 2.81
C PRO A 123 11.47 -20.76 3.78
N THR A 124 11.29 -19.53 3.30
CA THR A 124 11.04 -18.35 4.15
C THR A 124 9.85 -17.56 3.61
N PRO A 125 8.76 -17.43 4.37
CA PRO A 125 7.64 -16.58 3.98
C PRO A 125 8.09 -15.14 3.67
N ILE A 126 7.60 -14.59 2.56
CA ILE A 126 7.83 -13.18 2.24
C ILE A 126 6.72 -12.32 2.84
N ARG A 127 6.99 -11.03 3.06
CA ARG A 127 5.99 -10.06 3.52
C ARG A 127 5.73 -9.03 2.44
N LEU A 128 4.45 -8.75 2.21
CA LEU A 128 4.00 -7.70 1.32
C LEU A 128 3.16 -6.67 2.07
N TYR A 129 3.45 -5.39 1.82
CA TYR A 129 2.76 -4.24 2.38
C TYR A 129 1.69 -3.76 1.41
N PHE A 130 0.48 -3.53 1.91
CA PHE A 130 -0.67 -3.10 1.12
C PHE A 130 -1.24 -1.81 1.66
N ASN A 131 -1.67 -0.96 0.73
CA ASN A 131 -2.41 0.26 1.02
C ASN A 131 -3.74 0.24 0.27
N ILE A 132 -4.85 0.39 0.99
CA ILE A 132 -6.19 0.43 0.39
C ILE A 132 -6.66 1.83 0.01
N HIS A 133 -5.98 2.88 0.47
CA HIS A 133 -6.49 4.25 0.40
C HIS A 133 -6.04 4.99 -0.86
N GLU A 134 -4.78 4.82 -1.27
CA GLU A 134 -4.20 5.57 -2.38
C GLU A 134 -4.12 4.75 -3.66
N LYS A 135 -4.03 5.46 -4.79
CA LYS A 135 -3.80 4.86 -6.11
C LYS A 135 -2.31 4.69 -6.38
N GLY A 136 -1.99 3.73 -7.24
CA GLY A 136 -0.67 3.54 -7.79
C GLY A 136 -0.72 2.51 -8.92
N ALA A 137 0.38 2.40 -9.68
CA ALA A 137 0.50 1.38 -10.71
C ALA A 137 0.53 -0.02 -10.06
N LEU A 138 -0.37 -0.91 -10.49
CA LEU A 138 -0.32 -2.31 -10.09
C LEU A 138 0.74 -3.04 -10.91
N MET A 139 1.74 -3.55 -10.23
CA MET A 139 2.86 -4.30 -10.82
C MET A 139 3.06 -5.63 -10.09
N VAL A 140 3.71 -6.59 -10.75
CA VAL A 140 4.16 -7.84 -10.12
C VAL A 140 5.40 -7.54 -9.28
N PRO A 141 5.41 -7.81 -7.94
CA PRO A 141 6.60 -7.68 -7.13
C PRO A 141 7.73 -8.57 -7.63
N VAL A 142 8.98 -8.08 -7.59
CA VAL A 142 10.15 -8.85 -8.02
C VAL A 142 10.21 -10.19 -7.27
N GLY A 143 10.47 -11.28 -8.01
CA GLY A 143 10.52 -12.65 -7.48
C GLY A 143 9.18 -13.39 -7.48
N LEU A 144 8.07 -12.72 -7.82
CA LEU A 144 6.78 -13.35 -8.09
C LEU A 144 6.46 -13.32 -9.59
N THR A 145 5.45 -14.08 -10.00
CA THR A 145 4.96 -14.11 -11.38
C THR A 145 3.45 -13.88 -11.44
N LEU A 146 2.92 -13.69 -12.64
CA LEU A 146 1.47 -13.74 -12.85
C LEU A 146 0.99 -15.18 -12.82
N LYS A 147 -0.15 -15.41 -12.17
CA LYS A 147 -0.86 -16.68 -12.27
C LYS A 147 -1.29 -16.90 -13.72
N LYS A 148 -0.90 -18.05 -14.29
CA LYS A 148 -1.33 -18.44 -15.62
C LYS A 148 -2.83 -18.80 -15.59
N PRO A 149 -3.59 -18.45 -16.65
CA PRO A 149 -4.99 -18.84 -16.79
C PRO A 149 -5.15 -20.36 -16.90
#